data_AF-A0A2W7KIL4-F1
#
_entry.id   AF-A0A2W7KIL4-F1
#
_cell.length_a   1.000
_cell.length_b   1.000
_cell.length_c   1.000
_cell.angle_alpha   90.00
_cell.angle_beta   90.00
_cell.angle_gamma   90.00
#
_symmetry.space_group_name_H-M   'P 1'
#
loop_
_entity.id
_entity.type
_entity.pdbx_description
1 polymer ?
#
loop_
_entity_poly.entity_id
_entity_poly.type
_entity_poly.pdbx_seq_one_letter_code
_entity_poly.pdbx_strand_id
1 'polypeptide(L)'
;MKANRHIERHQLPYYLNVFNAFTDKPVGHLGNVSADGLMLISQLPVLVGGCFDLRLKIPGCDGFRYIDFTATCLWCQEDVTPGSFDSGFVLEAPPEDYLEMVEALRYYFSFHPLAASV
;
A
#
# COMPACT_ATOMS: atom_id res chain seq x y z
N MET A 1 -22.68 8.69 0.84
CA MET A 1 -22.75 7.59 1.84
C MET A 1 -21.36 6.97 1.90
N LYS A 2 -20.55 7.30 2.90
CA LYS A 2 -19.23 6.69 3.10
C LYS A 2 -19.46 5.28 3.64
N ALA A 3 -19.36 4.26 2.80
CA ALA A 3 -19.33 2.89 3.28
C ALA A 3 -18.09 2.76 4.17
N ASN A 4 -18.30 2.53 5.46
CA ASN A 4 -17.23 2.15 6.38
C ASN A 4 -16.66 0.81 5.89
N ARG A 5 -15.67 0.86 5.00
CA ARG A 5 -14.98 -0.32 4.49
C ARG A 5 -14.00 -0.79 5.56
N HIS A 6 -14.52 -1.44 6.60
CA HIS A 6 -13.68 -2.11 7.57
C HIS A 6 -12.92 -3.21 6.84
N ILE A 7 -11.59 -3.17 6.95
CA ILE A 7 -10.74 -4.23 6.42
C ILE A 7 -10.89 -5.43 7.37
N GLU A 8 -11.35 -6.56 6.84
CA GLU A 8 -11.33 -7.81 7.59
C GLU A 8 -9.89 -8.36 7.64
N ARG A 9 -9.53 -9.09 8.70
CA ARG A 9 -8.15 -9.59 8.87
C ARG A 9 -7.63 -10.41 7.68
N HIS A 10 -8.51 -11.20 7.06
CA HIS A 10 -8.17 -12.01 5.90
C HIS A 10 -8.02 -11.19 4.60
N GLN A 11 -8.53 -9.95 4.58
CA GLN A 11 -8.41 -9.04 3.45
C GLN A 11 -7.12 -8.22 3.50
N LEU A 12 -6.52 -8.05 4.68
CA LEU A 12 -5.31 -7.23 4.87
C LEU A 12 -4.20 -7.52 3.84
N PRO A 13 -3.85 -8.78 3.49
CA PRO A 13 -2.80 -9.04 2.52
C PRO A 13 -3.02 -8.35 1.15
N TYR A 14 -4.26 -8.16 0.72
CA TYR A 14 -4.57 -7.47 -0.54
C TYR A 14 -4.29 -5.97 -0.47
N TYR A 15 -4.41 -5.37 0.72
CA TYR A 15 -4.07 -3.97 0.94
C TYR A 15 -2.57 -3.74 1.05
N LEU A 16 -1.78 -4.78 1.31
CA LEU A 16 -0.34 -4.65 1.53
C LEU A 16 0.49 -5.02 0.29
N ASN A 17 -0.05 -5.76 -0.68
CA ASN A 17 0.71 -6.23 -1.85
C ASN A 17 0.71 -5.21 -2.99
N VAL A 18 1.89 -4.74 -3.38
CA VAL A 18 2.08 -3.77 -4.45
C VAL A 18 2.64 -4.44 -5.71
N PHE A 19 2.06 -4.09 -6.85
CA PHE A 19 2.38 -4.62 -8.16
C PHE A 19 2.85 -3.50 -9.09
N ASN A 20 3.60 -3.87 -10.12
CA ASN A 20 3.89 -2.98 -11.23
C ASN A 20 2.63 -2.87 -12.11
N ALA A 21 2.14 -1.66 -12.37
CA ALA A 21 0.86 -1.46 -13.05
C ALA A 21 0.84 -1.96 -14.51
N PHE A 22 2.00 -2.01 -15.19
CA PHE A 22 2.11 -2.45 -16.58
C PHE A 22 2.28 -3.96 -16.73
N THR A 23 3.16 -4.55 -15.91
CA THR A 23 3.55 -5.96 -16.04
C THR A 23 2.76 -6.90 -15.14
N ASP A 24 2.01 -6.33 -14.20
CA ASP A 24 1.25 -7.03 -13.17
C ASP A 24 2.11 -7.91 -12.23
N LYS A 25 3.43 -7.75 -12.29
CA LYS A 25 4.39 -8.47 -11.45
C LYS A 25 4.45 -7.85 -10.05
N PRO A 26 4.62 -8.66 -8.99
CA PRO A 26 4.79 -8.15 -7.64
C PRO A 26 6.07 -7.32 -7.54
N VAL A 27 5.98 -6.17 -6.85
CA VAL A 27 7.12 -5.28 -6.57
C VAL A 27 7.56 -5.45 -5.12
N GLY A 28 6.61 -5.53 -4.19
CA GLY A 28 6.88 -5.66 -2.77
C GLY A 28 5.64 -5.50 -1.92
N HIS A 29 5.85 -5.28 -0.63
CA HIS A 29 4.81 -5.07 0.35
C HIS A 29 4.87 -3.65 0.93
N LEU A 30 3.73 -3.06 1.25
CA LEU A 30 3.69 -1.82 2.01
C LEU A 30 4.27 -2.07 3.41
N GLY A 31 5.35 -1.36 3.74
CA GLY A 31 5.87 -1.26 5.09
C GLY A 31 5.29 -0.04 5.84
N ASN A 32 5.02 1.05 5.13
CA ASN A 32 4.38 2.24 5.68
C ASN A 32 3.63 3.02 4.59
N VAL A 33 2.64 3.81 4.98
CA VAL A 33 1.85 4.68 4.09
C VAL A 33 1.50 6.00 4.74
N SER A 34 1.37 7.03 3.91
CA SER A 34 0.89 8.36 4.27
C SER A 34 0.16 8.95 3.07
N ALA A 35 -0.42 10.15 3.19
CA ALA A 35 -1.10 10.80 2.07
C ALA A 35 -0.16 11.11 0.88
N ASP A 36 1.12 11.40 1.17
CA ASP A 36 2.09 11.91 0.18
C ASP A 36 3.17 10.88 -0.21
N GLY A 37 3.20 9.72 0.46
CA GLY A 37 4.33 8.80 0.39
C GLY A 37 4.01 7.40 0.89
N LEU A 38 4.83 6.45 0.48
CA LEU A 38 4.82 5.07 0.98
C LEU A 38 6.24 4.53 1.15
N MET A 39 6.35 3.47 1.95
CA MET A 39 7.55 2.64 2.03
C MET A 39 7.23 1.24 1.52
N LEU A 40 8.05 0.72 0.62
CA LEU A 40 7.98 -0.66 0.16
C LEU A 40 9.09 -1.50 0.76
N ILE A 41 8.76 -2.75 1.07
CA ILE A 41 9.68 -3.82 1.42
C ILE A 41 9.73 -4.78 0.21
N SER A 42 10.90 -4.96 -0.40
CA SER A 42 11.08 -5.77 -1.61
C SER A 42 12.28 -6.71 -1.51
N GLN A 43 12.28 -7.80 -2.29
CA GLN A 43 13.43 -8.72 -2.34
C GLN A 43 14.56 -8.24 -3.26
N LEU A 44 14.26 -7.27 -4.12
CA LEU A 44 15.21 -6.69 -5.06
C LEU A 44 15.34 -5.19 -4.77
N PRO A 45 16.54 -4.61 -4.91
CA PRO A 45 16.74 -3.18 -4.73
C PRO A 45 15.97 -2.40 -5.80
N VAL A 46 15.37 -1.28 -5.40
CA VAL A 46 14.67 -0.37 -6.30
C VAL A 46 15.61 0.75 -6.74
N LEU A 47 15.51 1.14 -8.02
CA LEU A 47 16.29 2.25 -8.56
C LEU A 47 15.86 3.59 -7.93
N VAL A 48 16.76 4.21 -7.17
CA VAL A 48 16.58 5.56 -6.61
C VAL A 48 16.50 6.60 -7.73
N GLY A 49 15.56 7.55 -7.61
CA GLY A 49 15.22 8.53 -8.64
C GLY A 49 14.34 7.96 -9.76
N GLY A 50 14.10 6.64 -9.79
CA GLY A 50 13.15 6.03 -10.70
C GLY A 50 11.71 6.40 -10.35
N CYS A 51 10.92 6.70 -11.38
CA CYS A 51 9.48 6.89 -11.28
C CYS A 51 8.77 5.62 -11.75
N PHE A 52 7.83 5.13 -10.95
CA PHE A 52 7.18 3.83 -11.13
C PHE A 52 5.67 3.97 -11.09
N ASP A 53 5.00 3.34 -12.05
CA ASP A 53 3.56 3.13 -12.00
C ASP A 53 3.27 1.84 -11.23
N LEU A 54 2.62 2.00 -10.08
CA LEU A 54 2.35 0.98 -9.10
C LEU A 54 0.83 0.74 -8.99
N ARG A 55 0.47 -0.47 -8.57
CA ARG A 55 -0.92 -0.93 -8.44
C ARG A 55 -1.12 -1.68 -7.14
N LEU A 56 -2.19 -1.34 -6.43
CA LEU A 56 -2.80 -2.20 -5.39
C LEU A 56 -4.03 -2.90 -5.96
N LYS A 57 -4.29 -4.13 -5.49
CA LYS A 57 -5.44 -4.94 -5.94
C LYS A 57 -6.35 -5.22 -4.76
N ILE A 58 -7.33 -4.36 -4.55
CA ILE A 58 -8.23 -4.41 -3.39
C ILE A 58 -9.48 -5.24 -3.73
N PRO A 59 -9.95 -6.16 -2.87
CA PRO A 59 -11.21 -6.88 -3.10
C PRO A 59 -12.40 -5.92 -3.18
N GLY A 60 -13.23 -6.08 -4.19
CA GLY A 60 -14.49 -5.37 -4.42
C GLY A 60 -15.64 -6.34 -4.73
N CYS A 61 -16.83 -5.80 -4.98
CA CYS A 61 -18.04 -6.61 -5.21
C CYS A 61 -17.94 -7.53 -6.45
N ASP A 62 -17.35 -7.03 -7.53
CA ASP A 62 -17.27 -7.73 -8.83
C ASP A 62 -15.83 -8.19 -9.17
N GLY A 63 -15.00 -8.42 -8.15
CA GLY A 63 -13.59 -8.80 -8.32
C GLY A 63 -12.64 -7.78 -7.71
N PHE A 64 -11.43 -7.65 -8.26
CA PHE A 64 -10.46 -6.68 -7.75
C PHE A 64 -10.75 -5.27 -8.27
N ARG A 65 -10.80 -4.30 -7.35
CA ARG A 65 -10.63 -2.88 -7.63
C ARG A 65 -9.14 -2.56 -7.65
N TYR A 66 -8.68 -1.91 -8.70
CA TYR A 66 -7.29 -1.47 -8.82
C TYR A 66 -7.13 -0.03 -8.36
N ILE A 67 -6.11 0.21 -7.55
CA ILE A 67 -5.66 1.55 -7.18
C ILE A 67 -4.30 1.74 -7.84
N ASP A 68 -4.28 2.51 -8.92
CA ASP A 68 -3.07 2.81 -9.67
C ASP A 68 -2.52 4.16 -9.25
N PHE A 69 -1.22 4.24 -8.99
CA PHE A 69 -0.56 5.46 -8.58
C PHE A 69 0.89 5.50 -9.05
N THR A 70 1.37 6.71 -9.33
CA THR A 70 2.74 6.97 -9.77
C THR A 70 3.56 7.48 -8.60
N ALA A 71 4.73 6.88 -8.38
CA ALA A 71 5.59 7.25 -7.26
C ALA A 71 7.08 7.21 -7.62
N THR A 72 7.84 8.17 -7.12
CA THR A 72 9.29 8.27 -7.31
C THR A 72 10.03 7.74 -6.08
N CYS A 73 10.97 6.82 -6.30
CA CYS A 73 11.83 6.29 -5.24
C CYS A 73 12.85 7.33 -4.79
N LEU A 74 12.87 7.68 -3.50
CA LEU A 74 13.78 8.68 -2.93
C LEU A 74 15.02 8.04 -2.30
N TRP A 75 14.90 6.82 -1.78
CA TRP A 75 15.98 6.07 -1.17
C TRP A 75 15.66 4.57 -1.22
N CYS A 76 16.72 3.75 -1.22
CA CYS A 76 16.63 2.29 -1.13
C CYS A 76 17.79 1.82 -0.24
N GLN A 77 17.49 0.99 0.76
CA GLN A 77 18.46 0.50 1.73
C GLN A 77 18.18 -0.98 2.02
N GLU A 78 19.24 -1.78 2.15
CA GLU A 78 19.09 -3.16 2.63
C GLU A 78 18.66 -3.16 4.11
N ASP A 79 17.63 -3.93 4.42
CA ASP A 79 17.12 -4.12 5.77
C ASP A 79 18.08 -5.00 6.59
N VAL A 80 17.87 -5.06 7.92
CA VAL A 80 18.60 -5.98 8.81
C VAL A 80 18.41 -7.45 8.40
N THR A 81 17.31 -7.76 7.72
CA THR A 81 17.04 -9.06 7.12
C THR A 81 17.76 -9.17 5.78
N PRO A 82 18.78 -10.04 5.63
CA PRO A 82 19.53 -10.15 4.38
C PRO A 82 18.63 -10.47 3.19
N GLY A 83 18.81 -9.74 2.08
CA GLY A 83 18.00 -9.91 0.86
C GLY A 83 16.60 -9.26 0.92
N SER A 84 16.33 -8.42 1.92
CA SER A 84 15.17 -7.53 1.97
C SER A 84 15.64 -6.08 1.85
N PHE A 85 14.91 -5.27 1.10
CA PHE A 85 15.21 -3.85 0.88
C PHE A 85 14.02 -3.00 1.25
N ASP A 86 14.27 -1.98 2.06
CA ASP A 86 13.32 -0.91 2.32
C ASP A 86 13.54 0.20 1.31
N SER A 87 12.46 0.69 0.71
CA SER A 87 12.50 1.79 -0.26
C SER A 87 11.40 2.80 0.02
N GLY A 88 11.76 4.07 0.16
CA GLY A 88 10.81 5.16 0.39
C GLY A 88 10.45 5.86 -0.90
N PHE A 89 9.17 6.13 -1.09
CA PHE A 89 8.61 6.76 -2.27
C PHE A 89 7.79 7.98 -1.92
N VAL A 90 7.83 8.98 -2.81
CA VAL A 90 6.89 10.10 -2.84
C VAL A 90 5.90 9.88 -3.98
N LEU A 91 4.61 10.14 -3.74
CA LEU A 91 3.59 10.09 -4.79
C LEU A 91 3.61 11.40 -5.58
N GLU A 92 3.44 11.31 -6.90
CA GLU A 92 3.35 12.51 -7.75
C GLU A 92 1.98 13.20 -7.64
N ALA A 93 0.91 12.40 -7.70
CA ALA A 93 -0.48 12.85 -7.54
C ALA A 93 -1.30 11.70 -6.93
N PRO A 94 -1.47 11.65 -5.59
CA PRO A 94 -2.18 10.56 -4.94
C PRO A 94 -3.67 10.57 -5.38
N PRO A 95 -4.20 9.48 -5.95
CA PRO A 95 -5.61 9.39 -6.31
C PRO A 95 -6.48 9.30 -5.04
N GLU A 96 -7.75 9.71 -5.14
CA GLU A 96 -8.69 9.64 -4.01
C GLU A 96 -8.80 8.22 -3.43
N ASP A 97 -8.84 7.21 -4.29
CA ASP A 97 -8.86 5.80 -3.92
C ASP A 97 -7.65 5.36 -3.07
N TYR A 98 -6.48 5.98 -3.28
CA TYR A 98 -5.29 5.73 -2.45
C TYR A 98 -5.47 6.36 -1.08
N LEU A 99 -5.95 7.60 -1.00
CA LEU A 99 -6.23 8.28 0.28
C LEU A 99 -7.30 7.53 1.09
N GLU A 100 -8.35 7.01 0.44
CA GLU A 100 -9.33 6.13 1.09
C GLU A 100 -8.68 4.87 1.66
N MET A 101 -7.73 4.26 0.93
CA MET A 101 -6.99 3.10 1.40
C MET A 101 -6.11 3.44 2.61
N VAL A 102 -5.45 4.61 2.61
CA VAL A 102 -4.63 5.07 3.75
C VAL A 102 -5.49 5.20 4.99
N GLU A 103 -6.66 5.81 4.88
CA GLU A 103 -7.60 5.94 6.00
C GLU A 103 -8.18 4.59 6.44
N ALA A 104 -8.45 3.67 5.51
CA ALA A 104 -8.91 2.32 5.85
C ALA A 104 -7.84 1.52 6.62
N LEU A 105 -6.57 1.60 6.21
CA LEU A 105 -5.44 0.99 6.92
C LEU A 105 -5.23 1.64 8.29
N ARG A 106 -5.30 2.97 8.37
CA ARG A 106 -5.23 3.71 9.65
C ARG A 106 -6.30 3.26 10.61
N TYR A 107 -7.54 3.14 10.14
CA TYR A 107 -8.66 2.66 10.93
C TYR A 107 -8.42 1.20 11.39
N TYR A 108 -7.98 0.31 10.49
CA TYR A 108 -7.72 -1.09 10.79
C TYR A 108 -6.65 -1.29 11.89
N PHE A 109 -5.56 -0.53 11.84
CA PHE A 109 -4.47 -0.62 12.84
C PHE A 109 -4.72 0.22 14.10
N SER A 110 -5.84 0.95 14.18
CA SER A 110 -6.20 1.70 15.37
C SER A 110 -6.92 0.82 16.40
N PHE A 111 -6.57 1.02 17.67
CA PHE A 111 -7.29 0.40 18.78
C PHE A 111 -8.63 1.09 18.99
N HIS A 112 -9.70 0.51 18.47
CA HIS A 112 -11.05 0.93 18.81
C HIS A 112 -11.48 0.22 20.10
N PRO A 113 -12.05 0.94 21.08
CA PRO A 113 -12.66 0.28 22.22
C PRO A 113 -13.70 -0.70 21.68
N LEU A 114 -13.72 -1.95 22.18
CA LEU A 114 -14.88 -2.82 21.95
C LEU A 114 -16.09 -2.03 22.45
N ALA A 115 -16.98 -1.64 21.55
CA ALA A 115 -18.33 -1.30 21.96
C ALA A 115 -18.83 -2.53 22.73
N ALA A 116 -18.96 -2.39 24.04
CA ALA A 116 -19.57 -3.43 24.86
C ALA A 116 -20.94 -3.66 24.23
N SER A 117 -21.13 -4.84 23.63
CA SER A 117 -22.43 -5.27 23.15
C SER A 117 -23.40 -5.16 24.34
N VAL A 118 -24.31 -4.20 24.27
CA VAL A 118 -25.46 -4.10 25.18
C VAL A 118 -26.63 -4.81 24.54
#